data_AF-A0A848SMY7-F1
#
_entry.id   AF-A0A848SMY7-F1
#
_cell.length_a   1.000
_cell.length_b   1.000
_cell.length_c   1.000
_cell.angle_alpha   90.00
_cell.angle_beta   90.00
_cell.angle_gamma   90.00
#
_symmetry.space_group_name_H-M   'P 1'
#
loop_
_entity.id
_entity.type
_entity.pdbx_description
1 polymer ?
#
loop_
_entity_poly.entity_id
_entity_poly.type
_entity_poly.pdbx_seq_one_letter_code
_entity_poly.pdbx_strand_id
1 'polypeptide(L)' 'MNHQPNWRIPFGILLLLFVLTTYALIIARYLPEIIGEWHILVQTVIYLLLGVAWLPPLRRFLIWMEAGRGK' A
#
# COMPACT_ATOMS: atom_id res chain seq x y z
N MET A 1 33.97 1.55 12.04
CA MET A 1 32.60 1.86 11.55
C MET A 1 31.99 0.58 11.00
N ASN A 2 31.31 -0.20 11.84
CA ASN A 2 30.63 -1.43 11.41
C ASN A 2 29.36 -1.03 10.66
N HIS A 3 29.46 -0.97 9.33
CA HIS A 3 28.33 -0.77 8.43
C HIS A 3 27.53 -2.08 8.41
N GLN A 4 26.70 -2.33 9.43
CA GLN A 4 25.75 -3.42 9.37
C GLN A 4 24.79 -3.13 8.21
N PRO A 5 24.74 -3.97 7.16
CA PRO A 5 23.84 -3.74 6.05
C PRO A 5 22.41 -3.80 6.60
N ASN A 6 21.71 -2.65 6.59
CA ASN A 6 20.33 -2.59 7.05
C ASN A 6 19.42 -3.16 5.96
N TRP A 7 19.42 -4.49 5.84
CA TRP A 7 18.60 -5.27 4.90
C TRP A 7 17.09 -4.97 5.01
N ARG A 8 16.65 -4.37 6.12
CA ARG A 8 15.25 -4.01 6.39
C ARG A 8 14.72 -2.91 5.48
N ILE A 9 15.58 -2.01 4.97
CA ILE A 9 15.17 -0.94 4.05
C ILE A 9 14.85 -1.50 2.66
N PRO A 10 15.76 -2.22 1.96
CA PRO A 10 15.45 -2.78 0.65
C PRO A 10 14.36 -3.85 0.73
N PHE A 11 14.36 -4.69 1.77
CA PHE A 11 13.28 -5.64 2.00
C PHE A 11 11.93 -4.94 2.25
N GLY A 12 11.95 -3.84 3.02
CA GLY A 12 10.77 -3.04 3.29
C GLY A 12 10.16 -2.45 2.01
N ILE A 13 11.00 -1.89 1.13
CA ILE A 13 10.54 -1.37 -0.16
C ILE A 13 9.95 -2.50 -1.02
N LEU A 14 10.60 -3.65 -1.11
CA LEU A 14 10.09 -4.79 -1.88
C LEU A 14 8.74 -5.28 -1.35
N LEU A 15 8.59 -5.41 -0.03
CA LEU A 15 7.32 -5.79 0.58
C LEU A 15 6.24 -4.75 0.33
N LEU A 16 6.57 -3.45 0.43
CA LEU A 16 5.64 -2.37 0.14
C LEU A 16 5.13 -2.43 -1.29
N LEU A 17 6.06 -2.57 -2.25
CA LEU A 17 5.71 -2.71 -3.66
C LEU A 17 4.83 -3.93 -3.88
N PHE A 18 5.19 -5.08 -3.32
CA PHE A 18 4.40 -6.30 -3.43
C PHE A 18 2.97 -6.14 -2.89
N VAL A 19 2.83 -5.55 -1.70
CA VAL A 19 1.51 -5.30 -1.07
C VAL A 19 0.70 -4.30 -1.90
N LEU A 20 1.32 -3.22 -2.37
CA LEU A 20 0.66 -2.19 -3.17
C LEU A 20 0.20 -2.75 -4.53
N THR A 21 1.06 -3.51 -5.21
CA THR A 21 0.73 -4.19 -6.45
C THR A 21 -0.40 -5.19 -6.25
N THR A 22 -0.33 -6.01 -5.20
CA THR A 22 -1.39 -6.99 -4.88
C THR A 22 -2.71 -6.29 -4.60
N TYR A 23 -2.70 -5.21 -3.82
CA TYR A 23 -3.88 -4.40 -3.52
C TYR A 23 -4.49 -3.79 -4.79
N ALA A 24 -3.67 -3.19 -5.65
CA ALA A 24 -4.10 -2.62 -6.91
C ALA A 24 -4.68 -3.69 -7.86
N LEU A 25 -4.07 -4.88 -7.94
CA LEU A 25 -4.56 -5.99 -8.75
C LEU A 25 -5.90 -6.51 -8.25
N ILE A 26 -6.06 -6.67 -6.93
CA ILE A 26 -7.35 -7.06 -6.35
C ILE A 26 -8.42 -6.04 -6.72
N ILE A 27 -8.16 -4.75 -6.50
CA ILE A 27 -9.11 -3.70 -6.86
C ILE A 27 -9.43 -3.73 -8.35
N ALA A 28 -8.41 -3.69 -9.21
CA ALA A 28 -8.60 -3.66 -10.66
C ALA A 28 -9.34 -4.91 -11.18
N ARG A 29 -9.20 -6.05 -10.50
CA ARG A 29 -9.89 -7.29 -10.88
C ARG A 29 -11.34 -7.31 -10.42
N TYR A 30 -11.60 -6.97 -9.16
CA TYR A 30 -12.92 -7.19 -8.54
C TYR A 30 -13.83 -5.97 -8.59
N LEU A 31 -13.32 -4.74 -8.51
CA LEU A 31 -14.18 -3.56 -8.49
C LEU A 31 -14.96 -3.36 -9.79
N PRO A 32 -14.35 -3.43 -10.99
CA PRO A 32 -15.07 -3.19 -12.23
C PRO A 32 -16.25 -4.15 -12.45
N GLU A 33 -16.17 -5.38 -11.95
CA GLU A 33 -17.26 -6.37 -12.03
C GLU A 33 -18.45 -5.99 -11.13
N ILE A 34 -18.20 -5.30 -10.02
CA ILE A 34 -19.24 -4.95 -9.03
C ILE A 34 -19.86 -3.57 -9.31
N ILE A 35 -19.02 -2.59 -9.64
CA ILE A 35 -19.42 -1.18 -9.77
C ILE A 35 -19.32 -0.66 -11.21
N GLY A 36 -19.02 -1.51 -12.19
CA GLY A 36 -18.79 -1.11 -13.58
C GLY A 36 -20.01 -0.48 -14.26
N GLU A 37 -21.23 -0.87 -13.86
CA GLU A 37 -22.47 -0.28 -14.39
C GLU A 37 -22.98 0.91 -13.55
N TRP A 38 -22.28 1.28 -12.48
CA TRP A 38 -22.70 2.36 -11.60
C TRP A 38 -22.34 3.72 -12.19
N HIS A 39 -23.03 4.77 -11.72
CA HIS A 39 -22.74 6.13 -12.14
C HIS A 39 -21.29 6.53 -11.80
N ILE A 40 -20.61 7.18 -12.75
CA ILE A 40 -19.20 7.60 -12.66
C ILE A 40 -18.84 8.34 -11.36
N LEU A 41 -19.77 9.13 -10.79
CA LEU A 41 -19.55 9.86 -9.54
C LEU A 41 -19.42 8.92 -8.35
N VAL A 42 -20.28 7.90 -8.27
CA VAL A 42 -20.23 6.89 -7.20
C VAL A 42 -18.95 6.07 -7.32
N GLN A 43 -18.60 5.67 -8.55
CA GLN A 43 -17.34 5.01 -8.85
C GLN A 43 -16.14 5.84 -8.37
N THR A 44 -16.14 7.14 -8.68
CA THR A 44 -15.06 8.08 -8.28
C THR A 44 -14.90 8.15 -6.76
N VAL A 45 -16.01 8.29 -6.02
CA VAL A 45 -15.98 8.33 -4.55
C VAL A 45 -15.44 7.02 -3.97
N ILE A 46 -15.86 5.87 -4.50
CA ILE A 46 -15.39 4.56 -4.05
C ILE A 46 -13.88 4.41 -4.28
N TYR A 47 -13.37 4.75 -5.47
CA TYR A 47 -11.94 4.70 -5.75
C TYR A 47 -11.14 5.67 -4.87
N LEU A 48 -11.68 6.85 -4.57
CA LEU A 48 -11.08 7.79 -3.62
C LEU A 48 -10.98 7.18 -2.21
N LEU A 49 -12.06 6.60 -1.70
CA LEU A 49 -12.07 5.96 -0.39
C LEU A 49 -11.09 4.79 -0.33
N LEU A 50 -11.06 3.93 -1.34
CA LEU A 50 -10.07 2.84 -1.43
C LEU A 50 -8.63 3.35 -1.55
N GLY A 51 -8.43 4.45 -2.28
CA GLY A 51 -7.15 5.12 -2.40
C GLY A 51 -6.68 5.79 -1.10
N VAL A 52 -7.58 6.11 -0.17
CA VAL A 52 -7.24 6.69 1.13
C VAL A 52 -7.16 5.60 2.22
N ALA A 53 -7.95 4.54 2.11
CA ALA A 53 -8.06 3.47 3.10
C ALA A 53 -6.74 2.74 3.37
N TRP A 54 -5.79 2.75 2.43
CA TRP A 54 -4.48 2.11 2.59
C TRP A 54 -3.39 3.02 3.21
N LEU A 55 -3.66 4.31 3.42
CA LEU A 55 -2.74 5.26 4.07
C LEU A 55 -2.43 4.92 5.54
N PRO A 56 -3.40 4.53 6.39
CA PRO A 56 -3.10 4.10 7.76
C PRO A 56 -2.13 2.91 7.84
N PRO A 57 -2.30 1.82 7.06
CA PRO A 57 -1.29 0.75 7.00
C PRO A 57 0.07 1.23 6.51
N LEU A 58 0.10 2.07 5.46
CA LEU A 58 1.35 2.63 4.92
C LEU A 58 2.16 3.33 6.01
N ARG A 59 1.51 4.19 6.79
CA ARG A 59 2.18 4.93 7.89
C ARG A 59 2.81 3.98 8.90
N ARG A 60 2.10 2.93 9.33
CA ARG A 60 2.63 1.93 10.28
C ARG A 60 3.83 1.19 9.69
N PHE A 61 3.77 0.87 8.41
CA PHE A 61 4.84 0.19 7.70
C PHE A 61 6.11 1.04 7.56
N LEU A 62 5.96 2.33 7.23
CA LEU A 62 7.06 3.29 7.18
C LEU A 62 7.72 3.44 8.55
N ILE A 63 6.92 3.55 9.62
CA ILE A 63 7.44 3.59 10.99
C ILE A 63 8.21 2.32 11.33
N TRP A 64 7.74 1.14 10.92
CA TRP A 64 8.47 -0.12 11.13
C TRP A 64 9.81 -0.16 10.38
N MET A 65 9.86 0.40 9.17
CA MET A 65 11.08 0.49 8.36
C MET A 65 12.12 1.41 9.02
N GLU A 66 11.68 2.53 9.60
CA GLU A 66 12.56 3.50 10.27
C GLU A 66 12.91 3.11 11.72
N ALA A 67 11.99 2.47 12.45
CA ALA A 67 12.16 2.05 13.85
C ALA A 67 13.18 0.92 14.03
N GLY A 68 13.78 0.41 12.95
CA GLY A 68 14.98 -0.42 13.01
C GLY A 68 16.25 0.30 13.42
N ARG A 69 16.23 1.65 13.49
CA ARG A 69 17.26 2.42 14.19
C ARG A 69 17.00 2.30 15.69
N GLY A 70 17.41 1.17 16.26
CA GLY A 70 17.63 1.09 17.70
C GLY A 70 18.56 2.23 18.13
N LYS A 71 18.31 2.73 19.33
CA LYS A 71 19.42 3.17 20.18
C LYS A 71 20.49 2.09 20.25
#